data_AF-A0A6J0HQE1-F1
#
_entry.id   AF-A0A6J0HQE1-F1
#
_cell.length_a   1.000
_cell.length_b   1.000
_cell.length_c   1.000
_cell.angle_alpha   90.00
_cell.angle_beta   90.00
_cell.angle_gamma   90.00
#
_symmetry.space_group_name_H-M   'P 1'
#
loop_
_entity.id
_entity.type
_entity.pdbx_description
1 polymer ?
#
loop_
_entity_poly.entity_id
_entity_poly.type
_entity_poly.pdbx_seq_one_letter_code
_entity_poly.pdbx_strand_id
1 'polypeptide(L)'
;GTRDALGTRDALGTRDALGSRDALGSRDALGTRDALGSRDALGSRDALGSRDAQGTRDALGFRDAQGTGSRTRRRLPAARALHAAGEVLAVSAGLKPALLWDCGAAGPAELRRYLRGLRAAGLAPSRLHVLGMGGSALLLHPRLARGRLEGMLRARPAPFVDVSAGRGCPALCGAPEAEAIKGHLASLLDHLRDAEAAGAGPVSCSEVEPEDWNLCTVAGVLLGYPAVYTFSREEGAENCLALTPLRVFTVQASCPRIKGGLRVQIYSFSIPESLHTELGEVLDAWCDELKEAFSAQSDFVDLCISSEVVSLPAVAL
;
A
#
# COMPACT_ATOMS: atom_id res chain seq x y z
N GLY A 1 49.26 -66.19 20.30
CA GLY A 1 48.57 -67.42 20.72
C GLY A 1 47.15 -67.06 21.05
N THR A 2 46.17 -67.39 20.20
CA THR A 2 45.49 -68.69 20.06
C THR A 2 44.43 -68.94 21.15
N ARG A 3 43.16 -68.94 20.68
CA ARG A 3 42.02 -69.82 21.05
C ARG A 3 41.49 -69.77 22.48
N ASP A 4 40.22 -69.99 22.78
CA ASP A 4 38.93 -70.18 22.09
C ASP A 4 37.91 -70.22 23.26
N ALA A 5 36.63 -69.88 23.01
CA ALA A 5 35.46 -70.73 23.36
C ALA A 5 34.14 -69.95 23.52
N LEU A 6 33.20 -70.29 22.62
CA LEU A 6 31.77 -70.64 22.82
C LEU A 6 30.82 -69.55 23.39
N GLY A 7 29.70 -69.14 22.79
CA GLY A 7 28.87 -69.70 21.71
C GLY A 7 27.43 -69.96 22.19
N THR A 8 26.42 -69.50 21.42
CA THR A 8 24.96 -69.85 21.40
C THR A 8 24.04 -69.07 22.36
N ARG A 9 22.77 -68.69 22.07
CA ARG A 9 21.83 -68.92 20.95
C ARG A 9 20.58 -67.98 21.09
N ASP A 10 19.96 -67.67 19.94
CA ASP A 10 18.53 -67.45 19.59
C ASP A 10 17.54 -66.66 20.48
N ALA A 11 16.89 -65.65 19.88
CA ALA A 11 15.43 -65.52 19.90
C ALA A 11 14.89 -64.60 18.79
N LEU A 12 13.89 -65.13 18.08
CA LEU A 12 13.13 -64.60 16.95
C LEU A 12 12.17 -63.48 17.35
N GLY A 13 11.84 -62.60 16.39
CA GLY A 13 10.80 -61.58 16.59
C GLY A 13 10.44 -60.77 15.35
N THR A 14 10.15 -61.41 14.21
CA THR A 14 9.33 -60.81 13.16
C THR A 14 7.89 -60.69 13.63
N ARG A 15 7.26 -59.51 13.50
CA ARG A 15 5.81 -59.44 13.36
C ARG A 15 5.34 -58.21 12.60
N ASP A 16 4.80 -58.51 11.44
CA ASP A 16 3.94 -57.67 10.61
C ASP A 16 2.70 -57.19 11.38
N ALA A 17 2.22 -56.00 11.03
CA ALA A 17 0.83 -55.63 11.17
C ALA A 17 0.34 -55.07 9.83
N LEU A 18 -0.28 -55.95 9.04
CA LEU A 18 -1.21 -55.63 7.96
C LEU A 18 -2.60 -55.33 8.52
N GLY A 19 -3.33 -54.43 7.87
CA GLY A 19 -4.77 -54.20 8.04
C GLY A 19 -5.14 -52.74 7.82
N SER A 20 -5.23 -52.27 6.57
CA SER A 20 -6.44 -52.23 5.73
C SER A 20 -7.62 -51.43 6.32
N ARG A 21 -7.93 -50.28 5.71
CA ARG A 21 -9.16 -50.12 4.90
C ARG A 21 -9.30 -48.70 4.32
N ASP A 22 -9.69 -48.71 3.05
CA ASP A 22 -10.01 -47.57 2.21
C ASP A 22 -11.22 -46.76 2.70
N ALA A 23 -11.17 -45.44 2.48
CA ALA A 23 -12.36 -44.64 2.18
C ALA A 23 -11.99 -43.60 1.11
N LEU A 24 -12.55 -43.81 -0.08
CA LEU A 24 -12.60 -42.85 -1.19
C LEU A 24 -13.41 -41.61 -0.78
N GLY A 25 -12.98 -40.42 -1.21
CA GLY A 25 -13.81 -39.22 -1.09
C GLY A 25 -13.15 -37.89 -1.43
N SER A 26 -12.91 -37.66 -2.73
CA SER A 26 -13.17 -36.42 -3.48
C SER A 26 -12.93 -35.02 -2.86
N ARG A 27 -12.27 -34.19 -3.71
CA ARG A 27 -12.46 -32.75 -3.95
C ARG A 27 -11.58 -31.72 -3.25
N ASP A 28 -10.98 -30.92 -4.13
CA ASP A 28 -10.33 -29.63 -3.99
C ASP A 28 -10.87 -28.72 -2.88
N ALA A 29 -9.96 -28.12 -2.12
CA ALA A 29 -10.22 -26.92 -1.34
C ALA A 29 -9.04 -25.93 -1.45
N LEU A 30 -9.24 -24.99 -2.37
CA LEU A 30 -8.83 -23.58 -2.37
C LEU A 30 -8.10 -23.03 -1.12
N GLY A 31 -6.99 -22.34 -1.40
CA GLY A 31 -6.77 -20.97 -0.94
C GLY A 31 -6.15 -20.76 0.44
N THR A 32 -4.82 -20.73 0.51
CA THR A 32 -4.13 -20.05 1.63
C THR A 32 -4.14 -18.54 1.38
N ARG A 33 -5.20 -17.89 1.86
CA ARG A 33 -5.21 -16.46 2.20
C ARG A 33 -4.93 -16.33 3.70
N ASP A 34 -4.11 -15.33 4.03
CA ASP A 34 -4.00 -14.59 5.30
C ASP A 34 -2.63 -14.69 6.01
N ALA A 35 -1.92 -13.56 5.99
CA ALA A 35 -1.00 -13.08 7.03
C ALA A 35 -0.62 -11.62 6.70
N LEU A 36 -0.57 -10.61 7.57
CA LEU A 36 -0.91 -10.38 8.97
C LEU A 36 -1.06 -8.85 9.12
N GLY A 37 -2.21 -8.37 9.61
CA GLY A 37 -2.34 -6.98 10.08
C GLY A 37 -1.67 -6.83 11.44
N SER A 38 -0.79 -5.84 11.57
CA SER A 38 -0.10 -5.55 12.83
C SER A 38 -1.10 -5.24 13.95
N ARG A 39 -0.87 -5.86 15.10
CA ARG A 39 -1.64 -5.71 16.34
C ARG A 39 -1.24 -4.42 17.03
N ASP A 40 -2.20 -3.54 17.28
CA ASP A 40 -2.07 -2.47 18.27
C ASP A 40 -2.15 -3.06 19.69
N ALA A 41 -1.07 -2.87 20.45
CA ALA A 41 -1.07 -3.01 21.89
C ALA A 41 -0.55 -1.71 22.50
N LEU A 42 -1.44 -0.97 23.14
CA LEU A 42 -1.35 -0.53 24.55
C LEU A 42 -2.37 0.59 24.77
N GLY A 43 -3.40 0.28 25.55
CA GLY A 43 -4.40 1.24 25.97
C GLY A 43 -3.90 2.11 27.12
N SER A 44 -4.40 3.34 27.15
CA SER A 44 -4.61 4.03 28.41
C SER A 44 -6.12 4.29 28.55
N ARG A 45 -6.66 3.80 29.66
CA ARG A 45 -8.00 4.12 30.15
C ARG A 45 -8.03 5.60 30.51
N ASP A 46 -9.13 6.27 30.17
CA ASP A 46 -9.88 7.06 31.14
C ASP A 46 -11.34 7.20 30.70
N ALA A 47 -12.22 6.95 31.66
CA ALA A 47 -13.66 6.92 31.50
C ALA A 47 -14.25 8.24 32.02
N LEU A 48 -15.03 8.95 31.19
CA LEU A 48 -16.10 9.82 31.66
C LEU A 48 -17.26 9.77 30.66
N GLY A 49 -18.42 9.33 31.15
CA GLY A 49 -19.66 9.31 30.40
C GLY A 49 -20.30 10.69 30.31
N SER A 50 -21.03 10.92 29.22
CA SER A 50 -22.25 11.71 29.25
C SER A 50 -23.23 11.14 28.23
N ARG A 51 -24.47 10.99 28.70
CA ARG A 51 -25.64 10.58 27.94
C ARG A 51 -26.12 11.71 27.04
N ASP A 52 -26.75 11.29 25.94
CA ASP A 52 -27.75 11.98 25.14
C ASP A 52 -27.36 13.28 24.41
N ALA A 53 -27.21 13.14 23.10
CA ALA A 53 -27.84 14.06 22.15
C ALA A 53 -28.28 13.27 20.90
N GLN A 54 -29.59 13.03 20.79
CA GLN A 54 -30.26 12.72 19.53
C GLN A 54 -29.99 13.86 18.54
N GLY A 55 -29.47 13.54 17.37
CA GLY A 55 -29.36 14.49 16.27
C GLY A 55 -28.44 13.98 15.17
N THR A 56 -29.02 13.53 14.06
CA THR A 56 -28.37 13.08 12.81
C THR A 56 -27.65 11.72 12.84
N ARG A 57 -28.43 10.66 13.10
CA ARG A 57 -28.23 9.40 12.37
C ARG A 57 -28.74 9.64 10.93
N ASP A 58 -27.93 9.26 9.94
CA ASP A 58 -28.28 9.14 8.50
C ASP A 58 -27.52 10.04 7.51
N ALA A 59 -26.18 10.09 7.57
CA ALA A 59 -25.38 10.61 6.44
C ALA A 59 -24.36 9.62 5.84
N LEU A 60 -24.09 8.47 6.47
CA LEU A 60 -23.14 7.46 5.91
C LEU A 60 -23.69 6.04 5.89
N GLY A 61 -24.96 5.86 6.26
CA GLY A 61 -25.67 4.60 6.03
C GLY A 61 -26.18 4.60 4.59
N PHE A 62 -25.42 4.06 3.64
CA PHE A 62 -26.00 3.73 2.33
C PHE A 62 -27.29 2.91 2.61
N ARG A 63 -28.39 3.11 1.90
CA ARG A 63 -29.56 2.22 2.00
C ARG A 63 -29.91 1.89 0.56
N ASP A 64 -29.66 0.66 0.14
CA ASP A 64 -30.18 0.17 -1.14
C ASP A 64 -31.29 -0.81 -0.81
N ALA A 65 -32.49 -0.46 -1.26
CA ALA A 65 -33.68 -1.30 -1.20
C ALA A 65 -33.57 -2.46 -2.22
N GLN A 66 -34.09 -3.59 -1.77
CA GLN A 66 -34.31 -4.89 -2.39
C GLN A 66 -34.20 -5.00 -3.92
N GLY A 67 -33.32 -5.90 -4.35
CA GLY A 67 -33.42 -6.70 -5.56
C GLY A 67 -32.84 -8.09 -5.24
N THR A 68 -33.68 -9.12 -5.31
CA THR A 68 -33.36 -10.50 -4.95
C THR A 68 -32.25 -11.08 -5.84
N GLY A 69 -31.09 -11.33 -5.24
CA GLY A 69 -29.94 -11.94 -5.91
C GLY A 69 -28.69 -11.88 -5.03
N SER A 70 -28.50 -12.91 -4.21
CA SER A 70 -27.43 -13.03 -3.21
C SER A 70 -26.01 -12.91 -3.81
N ARG A 71 -25.42 -11.72 -3.71
CA ARG A 71 -24.02 -11.51 -3.29
C ARG A 71 -24.07 -10.36 -2.29
N THR A 72 -23.90 -10.65 -1.01
CA THR A 72 -23.73 -9.63 0.04
C THR A 72 -22.56 -8.73 -0.35
N ARG A 73 -22.86 -7.59 -1.00
CA ARG A 73 -21.88 -6.54 -1.30
C ARG A 73 -21.39 -5.99 0.04
N ARG A 74 -20.23 -6.49 0.50
CA ARG A 74 -19.62 -6.11 1.77
C ARG A 74 -19.36 -4.60 1.76
N ARG A 75 -20.14 -3.85 2.53
CA ARG A 75 -19.95 -2.40 2.71
C ARG A 75 -18.68 -2.15 3.50
N LEU A 76 -17.95 -1.09 3.15
CA LEU A 76 -16.85 -0.62 3.98
C LEU A 76 -17.38 -0.30 5.40
N PRO A 77 -16.70 -0.75 6.46
CA PRO A 77 -16.96 -0.27 7.81
C PRO A 77 -16.88 1.26 7.87
N ALA A 78 -17.76 1.90 8.65
CA ALA A 78 -17.87 3.36 8.69
C ALA A 78 -16.53 4.06 9.02
N ALA A 79 -15.75 3.51 9.96
CA ALA A 79 -14.44 4.05 10.31
C ALA A 79 -13.46 4.02 9.11
N ARG A 80 -13.41 2.91 8.37
CA ARG A 80 -12.56 2.79 7.16
C ARG A 80 -13.04 3.71 6.04
N ALA A 81 -14.35 3.85 5.87
CA ALA A 81 -14.91 4.80 4.92
C ALA A 81 -14.57 6.25 5.28
N LEU A 82 -14.45 6.61 6.55
CA LEU A 82 -14.03 7.95 6.98
C LEU A 82 -12.52 8.17 6.75
N HIS A 83 -11.68 7.20 7.08
CA HIS A 83 -10.24 7.27 6.80
C HIS A 83 -9.95 7.40 5.30
N ALA A 84 -10.58 6.56 4.48
CA ALA A 84 -10.48 6.64 3.03
C ALA A 84 -10.94 8.01 2.50
N ALA A 85 -11.93 8.65 3.14
CA ALA A 85 -12.37 9.98 2.73
C ALA A 85 -11.27 11.01 2.97
N GLY A 86 -10.60 10.91 4.12
CA GLY A 86 -9.47 11.75 4.47
C GLY A 86 -8.33 11.62 3.45
N GLU A 87 -7.97 10.41 3.07
CA GLU A 87 -6.90 10.17 2.09
C GLU A 87 -7.28 10.67 0.69
N VAL A 88 -8.53 10.46 0.26
CA VAL A 88 -9.05 11.02 -0.99
C VAL A 88 -9.00 12.55 -0.98
N LEU A 89 -9.36 13.17 0.14
CA LEU A 89 -9.26 14.63 0.30
C LEU A 89 -7.81 15.09 0.28
N ALA A 90 -6.87 14.34 0.85
CA ALA A 90 -5.43 14.68 0.80
C ALA A 90 -4.89 14.67 -0.64
N VAL A 91 -5.31 13.70 -1.46
CA VAL A 91 -5.01 13.69 -2.91
C VAL A 91 -5.68 14.87 -3.61
N SER A 92 -6.95 15.13 -3.31
CA SER A 92 -7.71 16.23 -3.90
C SER A 92 -7.13 17.61 -3.58
N ALA A 93 -6.63 17.80 -2.36
CA ALA A 93 -6.00 19.03 -1.86
C ALA A 93 -4.56 19.20 -2.38
N GLY A 94 -4.03 18.19 -3.08
CA GLY A 94 -2.69 18.24 -3.66
C GLY A 94 -1.56 17.97 -2.66
N LEU A 95 -1.85 17.41 -1.48
CA LEU A 95 -0.84 17.05 -0.48
C LEU A 95 -0.08 15.78 -0.86
N LYS A 96 -0.70 14.93 -1.68
CA LYS A 96 -0.05 13.74 -2.26
C LYS A 96 -0.52 13.45 -3.69
N PRO A 97 0.36 12.95 -4.56
CA PRO A 97 0.04 12.73 -5.96
C PRO A 97 -0.94 11.57 -6.20
N ALA A 98 -0.92 10.54 -5.35
CA ALA A 98 -1.79 9.38 -5.49
C ALA A 98 -2.14 8.72 -4.16
N LEU A 99 -3.21 7.93 -4.17
CA LEU A 99 -3.63 6.99 -3.13
C LEU A 99 -3.79 5.60 -3.74
N LEU A 100 -3.19 4.58 -3.13
CA LEU A 100 -3.48 3.18 -3.45
C LEU A 100 -4.77 2.75 -2.77
N TRP A 101 -5.72 2.23 -3.55
CA TRP A 101 -7.02 1.79 -3.03
C TRP A 101 -6.96 0.33 -2.59
N ASP A 102 -6.86 0.11 -1.28
CA ASP A 102 -6.88 -1.21 -0.61
C ASP A 102 -8.26 -1.56 0.00
N CYS A 103 -9.23 -0.65 -0.16
CA CYS A 103 -10.51 -0.69 0.50
C CYS A 103 -11.51 -1.57 -0.27
N GLY A 104 -11.40 -2.89 -0.12
CA GLY A 104 -12.38 -3.86 -0.62
C GLY A 104 -11.91 -4.69 -1.82
N ALA A 105 -12.78 -5.59 -2.29
CA ALA A 105 -12.44 -6.60 -3.30
C ALA A 105 -12.75 -6.18 -4.74
N ALA A 106 -13.29 -4.98 -4.98
CA ALA A 106 -13.93 -4.62 -6.25
C ALA A 106 -13.26 -3.48 -7.03
N GLY A 107 -11.94 -3.27 -6.84
CA GLY A 107 -11.07 -2.55 -7.77
C GLY A 107 -11.54 -1.12 -8.17
N PRO A 108 -11.24 -0.67 -9.40
CA PRO A 108 -11.57 0.69 -9.87
C PRO A 108 -13.07 1.04 -9.81
N ALA A 109 -13.95 0.07 -10.01
CA ALA A 109 -15.40 0.30 -10.03
C ALA A 109 -15.96 0.68 -8.64
N GLU A 110 -15.45 0.06 -7.59
CA GLU A 110 -15.82 0.37 -6.21
C GLU A 110 -15.33 1.75 -5.79
N LEU A 111 -14.07 2.07 -6.09
CA LEU A 111 -13.51 3.40 -5.88
C LEU A 111 -14.35 4.48 -6.58
N ARG A 112 -14.74 4.29 -7.84
CA ARG A 112 -15.62 5.24 -8.55
C ARG A 112 -16.99 5.42 -7.89
N ARG A 113 -17.57 4.35 -7.34
CA ARG A 113 -18.84 4.44 -6.59
C ARG A 113 -18.64 5.23 -5.30
N TYR A 114 -17.54 4.98 -4.60
CA TYR A 114 -17.18 5.68 -3.37
C TYR A 114 -16.97 7.18 -3.63
N LEU A 115 -16.22 7.56 -4.67
CA LEU A 115 -16.01 8.96 -5.08
C LEU A 115 -17.32 9.68 -5.44
N ARG A 116 -18.27 8.99 -6.07
CA ARG A 116 -19.62 9.54 -6.31
C ARG A 116 -20.37 9.81 -5.01
N GLY A 117 -20.23 8.92 -4.02
CA GLY A 117 -20.77 9.12 -2.67
C GLY A 117 -20.18 10.33 -1.98
N LEU A 118 -18.86 10.50 -2.01
CA LEU A 118 -18.19 11.69 -1.44
C LEU A 118 -18.67 13.00 -2.10
N ARG A 119 -18.80 13.01 -3.43
CA ARG A 119 -19.35 14.15 -4.17
C ARG A 119 -20.78 14.48 -3.75
N ALA A 120 -21.64 13.45 -3.62
CA ALA A 120 -23.01 13.63 -3.16
C ALA A 120 -23.08 14.17 -1.71
N ALA A 121 -22.06 13.88 -0.89
CA ALA A 121 -21.91 14.39 0.47
C ALA A 121 -21.29 15.81 0.54
N GLY A 122 -21.08 16.50 -0.59
CA GLY A 122 -20.47 17.84 -0.64
C GLY A 122 -18.94 17.84 -0.45
N LEU A 123 -18.33 16.67 -0.33
CA LEU A 123 -16.88 16.49 -0.40
C LEU A 123 -16.49 16.36 -1.87
N ALA A 124 -16.72 17.42 -2.64
CA ALA A 124 -16.43 17.45 -4.07
C ALA A 124 -14.91 17.53 -4.28
N PRO A 125 -14.24 16.44 -4.67
CA PRO A 125 -12.83 16.51 -4.93
C PRO A 125 -12.58 17.24 -6.25
N SER A 126 -11.37 17.77 -6.40
CA SER A 126 -10.82 18.30 -7.64
C SER A 126 -10.88 17.27 -8.78
N ARG A 127 -10.36 17.63 -9.97
CA ARG A 127 -10.28 16.66 -11.06
C ARG A 127 -9.34 15.52 -10.65
N LEU A 128 -9.90 14.31 -10.51
CA LEU A 128 -9.15 13.11 -10.13
C LEU A 128 -9.13 12.10 -11.29
N HIS A 129 -8.19 11.15 -11.24
CA HIS A 129 -8.11 10.05 -12.19
C HIS A 129 -7.99 8.72 -11.46
N VAL A 130 -8.74 7.71 -11.91
CA VAL A 130 -8.62 6.34 -11.39
C VAL A 130 -7.81 5.51 -12.39
N LEU A 131 -6.62 5.09 -11.97
CA LEU A 131 -5.74 4.23 -12.75
C LEU A 131 -5.87 2.78 -12.25
N GLY A 132 -6.30 1.86 -13.12
CA GLY A 132 -6.15 0.43 -12.91
C GLY A 132 -4.74 -0.02 -13.30
N MET A 133 -4.09 -0.83 -12.45
CA MET A 133 -2.76 -1.36 -12.72
C MET A 133 -2.58 -2.71 -12.01
N GLY A 134 -2.45 -3.80 -12.76
CA GLY A 134 -2.16 -5.14 -12.21
C GLY A 134 -3.17 -5.61 -11.16
N GLY A 135 -4.47 -5.33 -11.36
CA GLY A 135 -5.54 -5.65 -10.40
C GLY A 135 -5.65 -4.70 -9.20
N SER A 136 -4.71 -3.76 -9.04
CA SER A 136 -4.79 -2.66 -8.07
C SER A 136 -5.44 -1.42 -8.70
N ALA A 137 -6.00 -0.54 -7.87
CA ALA A 137 -6.51 0.75 -8.30
C ALA A 137 -5.79 1.87 -7.56
N LEU A 138 -5.29 2.86 -8.30
CA LEU A 138 -4.77 4.10 -7.73
C LEU A 138 -5.69 5.27 -8.06
N LEU A 139 -5.91 6.13 -7.08
CA LEU A 139 -6.54 7.42 -7.26
C LEU A 139 -5.46 8.49 -7.39
N LEU A 140 -5.41 9.17 -8.52
CA LEU A 140 -4.38 10.16 -8.85
C LEU A 140 -4.95 11.58 -8.84
N HIS A 141 -4.14 12.52 -8.38
CA HIS A 141 -4.24 13.92 -8.76
C HIS A 141 -3.45 14.12 -10.07
N PRO A 142 -4.10 14.21 -11.26
CA PRO A 142 -3.44 13.98 -12.55
C PRO A 142 -2.21 14.84 -12.79
N ARG A 143 -2.31 16.14 -12.48
CA ARG A 143 -1.19 17.09 -12.66
C ARG A 143 0.00 16.79 -11.76
N LEU A 144 -0.26 16.38 -10.51
CA LEU A 144 0.81 16.08 -9.55
C LEU A 144 1.43 14.72 -9.84
N ALA A 145 0.63 13.72 -10.23
CA ALA A 145 1.14 12.43 -10.68
C ALA A 145 2.05 12.57 -11.90
N ARG A 146 1.65 13.37 -12.92
CA ARG A 146 2.52 13.67 -14.07
C ARG A 146 3.78 14.42 -13.66
N GLY A 147 3.65 15.47 -12.85
CA GLY A 147 4.80 16.22 -12.33
C GLY A 147 5.79 15.31 -11.58
N ARG A 148 5.28 14.37 -10.78
CA ARG A 148 6.09 13.40 -10.06
C ARG A 148 6.85 12.45 -10.99
N LEU A 149 6.18 11.91 -12.01
CA LEU A 149 6.83 11.07 -13.03
C LEU A 149 7.90 11.86 -13.79
N GLU A 150 7.59 13.07 -14.23
CA GLU A 150 8.53 13.95 -14.92
C GLU A 150 9.75 14.31 -14.04
N GLY A 151 9.53 14.57 -12.75
CA GLY A 151 10.60 14.79 -11.78
C GLY A 151 11.51 13.57 -11.64
N MET A 152 10.94 12.38 -11.52
CA MET A 152 11.69 11.13 -11.43
C MET A 152 12.51 10.84 -12.69
N LEU A 153 11.95 11.10 -13.88
CA LEU A 153 12.67 10.97 -15.14
C LEU A 153 13.88 11.91 -15.21
N ARG A 154 13.78 13.13 -14.68
CA ARG A 154 14.86 14.12 -14.63
C ARG A 154 15.87 13.92 -13.49
N ALA A 155 15.51 13.21 -12.42
CA ALA A 155 16.35 13.06 -11.24
C ALA A 155 17.71 12.40 -11.55
N ARG A 156 18.79 12.99 -11.01
CA ARG A 156 20.18 12.53 -11.13
C ARG A 156 20.91 12.74 -9.78
N PRO A 157 21.34 11.68 -9.08
CA PRO A 157 20.96 10.28 -9.31
C PRO A 157 19.45 10.07 -9.09
N ALA A 158 18.89 9.00 -9.65
CA ALA A 158 17.50 8.65 -9.38
C ALA A 158 17.42 7.98 -8.00
N PRO A 159 16.50 8.38 -7.11
CA PRO A 159 16.40 7.85 -5.74
C PRO A 159 15.70 6.48 -5.70
N PHE A 160 16.17 5.54 -6.52
CA PHE A 160 15.73 4.15 -6.49
C PHE A 160 16.66 3.35 -5.59
N VAL A 161 16.07 2.61 -4.66
CA VAL A 161 16.79 1.77 -3.70
C VAL A 161 16.56 0.32 -4.08
N ASP A 162 17.62 -0.37 -4.49
CA ASP A 162 17.60 -1.80 -4.76
C ASP A 162 17.62 -2.58 -3.44
N VAL A 163 16.56 -3.36 -3.23
CA VAL A 163 16.32 -4.19 -2.05
C VAL A 163 16.20 -5.68 -2.41
N SER A 164 16.70 -6.09 -3.58
CA SER A 164 16.65 -7.47 -4.06
C SER A 164 17.18 -8.47 -3.03
N ALA A 165 16.57 -9.65 -2.95
CA ALA A 165 16.84 -10.67 -1.94
C ALA A 165 18.29 -11.19 -1.99
N GLY A 166 18.89 -11.25 -3.19
CA GLY A 166 20.28 -11.65 -3.39
C GLY A 166 21.31 -10.69 -2.79
N ARG A 167 20.90 -9.51 -2.29
CA ARG A 167 21.80 -8.51 -1.73
C ARG A 167 22.04 -8.74 -0.24
N GLY A 168 23.27 -8.45 0.20
CA GLY A 168 23.61 -8.38 1.62
C GLY A 168 23.08 -7.13 2.34
N CYS A 169 22.82 -6.06 1.60
CA CYS A 169 22.25 -4.81 2.12
C CYS A 169 21.58 -3.98 1.00
N PRO A 170 20.60 -3.13 1.36
CA PRO A 170 19.97 -2.23 0.40
C PRO A 170 20.94 -1.13 -0.05
N ALA A 171 20.86 -0.73 -1.32
CA ALA A 171 21.72 0.31 -1.88
C ALA A 171 20.99 1.10 -2.97
N LEU A 172 21.52 2.26 -3.33
CA LEU A 172 21.03 2.99 -4.50
C LEU A 172 21.29 2.20 -5.79
N CYS A 173 20.34 2.27 -6.72
CA CYS A 173 20.46 1.63 -8.03
C CYS A 173 21.61 2.24 -8.85
N GLY A 174 22.25 1.41 -9.67
CA GLY A 174 23.15 1.88 -10.70
C GLY A 174 22.40 2.60 -11.83
N ALA A 175 23.17 3.23 -12.72
CA ALA A 175 22.63 3.90 -13.89
C ALA A 175 21.77 2.99 -14.81
N PRO A 176 22.20 1.77 -15.18
CA PRO A 176 21.41 0.95 -16.11
C PRO A 176 20.09 0.48 -15.49
N GLU A 177 20.08 0.08 -14.21
CA GLU A 177 18.85 -0.33 -13.52
C GLU A 177 17.88 0.85 -13.39
N ALA A 178 18.40 2.03 -13.04
CA ALA A 178 17.59 3.25 -12.95
C ALA A 178 16.98 3.65 -14.30
N GLU A 179 17.72 3.52 -15.41
CA GLU A 179 17.19 3.83 -16.74
C GLU A 179 16.11 2.84 -17.20
N ALA A 180 16.22 1.56 -16.85
CA ALA A 180 15.16 0.58 -17.12
C ALA A 180 13.85 0.97 -16.40
N ILE A 181 13.93 1.33 -15.12
CA ILE A 181 12.78 1.83 -14.35
C ILE A 181 12.21 3.09 -14.99
N LYS A 182 13.06 4.03 -15.40
CA LYS A 182 12.62 5.26 -16.10
C LYS A 182 11.90 4.97 -17.41
N GLY A 183 12.27 3.93 -18.16
CA GLY A 183 11.54 3.48 -19.35
C GLY A 183 10.07 3.13 -19.05
N HIS A 184 9.83 2.41 -17.95
CA HIS A 184 8.47 2.11 -17.50
C HIS A 184 7.70 3.38 -17.08
N LEU A 185 8.36 4.28 -16.34
CA LEU A 185 7.75 5.54 -15.91
C LEU A 185 7.43 6.48 -17.09
N ALA A 186 8.25 6.49 -18.13
CA ALA A 186 8.00 7.25 -19.35
C ALA A 186 6.77 6.72 -20.10
N SER A 187 6.67 5.39 -20.24
CA SER A 187 5.50 4.74 -20.84
C SER A 187 4.20 5.07 -20.07
N LEU A 188 4.27 5.05 -18.74
CA LEU A 188 3.14 5.44 -17.90
C LEU A 188 2.79 6.94 -18.04
N LEU A 189 3.80 7.81 -18.13
CA LEU A 189 3.59 9.24 -18.29
C LEU A 189 2.85 9.56 -19.59
N ASP A 190 3.23 8.91 -20.69
CA ASP A 190 2.56 9.09 -21.99
C ASP A 190 1.11 8.58 -21.93
N HIS A 191 0.88 7.41 -21.33
CA HIS A 191 -0.48 6.92 -21.08
C HIS A 191 -1.35 7.91 -20.28
N LEU A 192 -0.79 8.50 -19.21
CA LEU A 192 -1.53 9.48 -18.39
C LEU A 192 -1.80 10.78 -19.14
N ARG A 193 -0.93 11.20 -20.07
CA ARG A 193 -1.17 12.36 -20.95
C ARG A 193 -2.34 12.11 -21.88
N ASP A 194 -2.38 10.94 -22.51
CA ASP A 194 -3.47 10.54 -23.40
C ASP A 194 -4.80 10.41 -22.65
N ALA A 195 -4.77 9.80 -21.46
CA ALA A 195 -5.94 9.65 -20.62
C ALA A 195 -6.49 11.00 -20.11
N GLU A 196 -5.64 11.99 -19.85
CA GLU A 196 -6.08 13.34 -19.46
C GLU A 196 -6.71 14.08 -20.65
N ALA A 197 -6.15 13.94 -21.85
CA ALA A 197 -6.68 14.53 -23.08
C ALA A 197 -8.06 13.94 -23.44
N ALA A 198 -8.26 12.63 -23.26
CA ALA A 198 -9.53 11.95 -23.50
C ALA A 198 -10.56 12.14 -22.37
N GLY A 199 -10.12 12.53 -21.17
CA GLY A 199 -10.94 12.57 -19.97
C GLY A 199 -11.93 13.73 -19.93
N ALA A 200 -13.21 13.45 -20.18
CA ALA A 200 -14.31 14.37 -19.90
C ALA A 200 -14.88 14.15 -18.48
N GLY A 201 -15.10 15.23 -17.74
CA GLY A 201 -15.70 15.20 -16.40
C GLY A 201 -14.69 15.27 -15.24
N PRO A 202 -15.18 15.08 -14.01
CA PRO A 202 -14.40 15.42 -12.82
C PRO A 202 -13.68 14.21 -12.19
N VAL A 203 -14.00 12.98 -12.62
CA VAL A 203 -13.21 11.77 -12.36
C VAL A 203 -13.07 11.00 -13.68
N SER A 204 -11.86 10.96 -14.23
CA SER A 204 -11.54 10.12 -15.41
C SER A 204 -10.98 8.76 -14.97
N CYS A 205 -10.91 7.79 -15.88
CA CYS A 205 -10.39 6.45 -15.59
C CYS A 205 -9.59 5.91 -16.77
N SER A 206 -8.57 5.12 -16.47
CA SER A 206 -7.81 4.36 -17.46
C SER A 206 -7.24 3.10 -16.81
N GLU A 207 -6.72 2.19 -17.62
CA GLU A 207 -6.08 0.97 -17.16
C GLU A 207 -4.79 0.76 -17.97
N VAL A 208 -3.76 0.28 -17.30
CA VAL A 208 -2.51 -0.15 -17.91
C VAL A 208 -2.32 -1.63 -17.66
N GLU A 209 -1.78 -2.34 -18.66
CA GLU A 209 -1.38 -3.75 -18.57
C GLU A 209 0.15 -3.82 -18.43
N PRO A 210 0.68 -3.87 -17.21
CA PRO A 210 2.12 -3.94 -16.98
C PRO A 210 2.61 -5.39 -17.13
N GLU A 211 3.28 -5.73 -18.22
CA GLU A 211 3.87 -7.08 -18.39
C GLU A 211 5.14 -7.24 -17.53
N ASP A 212 6.09 -6.32 -17.67
CA ASP A 212 7.42 -6.44 -17.05
C ASP A 212 7.73 -5.41 -15.94
N TRP A 213 6.73 -4.64 -15.52
CA TRP A 213 6.96 -3.58 -14.54
C TRP A 213 7.07 -4.12 -13.12
N ASN A 214 7.99 -3.56 -12.32
CA ASN A 214 7.91 -3.69 -10.87
C ASN A 214 6.80 -2.76 -10.34
N LEU A 215 5.62 -3.33 -10.05
CA LEU A 215 4.44 -2.56 -9.63
C LEU A 215 4.62 -1.83 -8.30
N CYS A 216 5.38 -2.41 -7.36
CA CYS A 216 5.70 -1.76 -6.10
C CYS A 216 6.54 -0.49 -6.34
N THR A 217 7.53 -0.57 -7.24
CA THR A 217 8.32 0.60 -7.64
C THR A 217 7.45 1.67 -8.30
N VAL A 218 6.62 1.30 -9.28
CA VAL A 218 5.75 2.27 -9.97
C VAL A 218 4.73 2.89 -9.00
N ALA A 219 4.12 2.08 -8.13
CA ALA A 219 3.21 2.57 -7.11
C ALA A 219 3.93 3.52 -6.13
N GLY A 220 5.13 3.19 -5.65
CA GLY A 220 5.90 4.07 -4.76
C GLY A 220 6.22 5.43 -5.39
N VAL A 221 6.55 5.46 -6.69
CA VAL A 221 6.74 6.72 -7.42
C VAL A 221 5.42 7.51 -7.47
N LEU A 222 4.32 6.87 -7.87
CA LEU A 222 3.01 7.52 -7.97
C LEU A 222 2.47 8.00 -6.62
N LEU A 223 2.74 7.28 -5.54
CA LEU A 223 2.39 7.65 -4.17
C LEU A 223 3.17 8.87 -3.69
N GLY A 224 4.25 9.24 -4.38
CA GLY A 224 5.04 10.44 -4.08
C GLY A 224 6.16 10.20 -3.06
N TYR A 225 6.60 8.96 -2.87
CA TYR A 225 7.71 8.67 -1.94
C TYR A 225 9.03 9.23 -2.46
N PRO A 226 9.81 9.95 -1.63
CA PRO A 226 11.04 10.63 -2.05
C PRO A 226 12.10 9.65 -2.55
N ALA A 227 12.21 8.48 -1.91
CA ALA A 227 12.99 7.34 -2.38
C ALA A 227 12.08 6.12 -2.53
N VAL A 228 12.33 5.31 -3.55
CA VAL A 228 11.43 4.23 -3.96
C VAL A 228 12.18 2.91 -4.06
N TYR A 229 11.63 1.86 -3.46
CA TYR A 229 12.23 0.54 -3.50
C TYR A 229 12.01 -0.14 -4.84
N THR A 230 13.00 -0.90 -5.25
CA THR A 230 12.95 -1.78 -6.41
C THR A 230 13.66 -3.09 -6.09
N PHE A 231 13.27 -4.15 -6.77
CA PHE A 231 13.80 -5.49 -6.56
C PHE A 231 13.67 -6.33 -7.82
N SER A 232 14.55 -7.32 -7.95
CA SER A 232 14.48 -8.35 -8.99
C SER A 232 13.20 -9.17 -8.83
N ARG A 233 12.39 -9.22 -9.89
CA ARG A 233 11.17 -10.05 -9.92
C ARG A 233 11.47 -11.54 -10.06
N GLU A 234 12.66 -11.89 -10.56
CA GLU A 234 13.09 -13.28 -10.73
C GLU A 234 13.34 -13.98 -9.40
N GLU A 235 13.69 -13.22 -8.36
CA GLU A 235 14.00 -13.71 -7.01
C GLU A 235 12.75 -13.89 -6.13
N GLY A 236 11.54 -13.67 -6.67
CA GLY A 236 10.29 -13.80 -5.94
C GLY A 236 9.92 -12.56 -5.12
N ALA A 237 9.22 -12.76 -3.99
CA ALA A 237 8.70 -11.69 -3.13
C ALA A 237 9.61 -11.36 -1.94
N GLU A 238 10.77 -12.03 -1.84
CA GLU A 238 11.73 -11.80 -0.77
C GLU A 238 12.54 -10.51 -1.01
N ASN A 239 13.10 -9.95 0.06
CA ASN A 239 13.93 -8.75 0.00
C ASN A 239 14.98 -8.76 1.11
N CYS A 240 16.01 -7.93 0.96
CA CYS A 240 17.12 -7.85 1.91
C CYS A 240 16.83 -6.96 3.14
N LEU A 241 15.56 -6.62 3.43
CA LEU A 241 15.22 -5.65 4.49
C LEU A 241 15.00 -6.30 5.86
N ALA A 242 15.00 -7.64 5.95
CA ALA A 242 14.86 -8.34 7.22
C ALA A 242 15.93 -7.89 8.22
N LEU A 243 15.49 -7.44 9.40
CA LEU A 243 16.32 -6.87 10.47
C LEU A 243 17.20 -5.67 10.07
N THR A 244 17.02 -5.12 8.87
CA THR A 244 17.68 -3.89 8.45
C THR A 244 17.04 -2.72 9.19
N PRO A 245 17.82 -1.81 9.80
CA PRO A 245 17.27 -0.59 10.38
C PRO A 245 16.63 0.28 9.29
N LEU A 246 15.34 0.58 9.44
CA LEU A 246 14.55 1.40 8.54
C LEU A 246 14.12 2.67 9.25
N ARG A 247 14.37 3.82 8.62
CA ARG A 247 13.76 5.09 9.05
C ARG A 247 12.38 5.20 8.44
N VAL A 248 11.36 5.10 9.28
CA VAL A 248 9.96 5.25 8.90
C VAL A 248 9.58 6.72 9.07
N PHE A 249 9.11 7.33 7.99
CA PHE A 249 8.54 8.67 7.98
C PHE A 249 7.02 8.58 8.04
N THR A 250 6.42 9.34 8.94
CA THR A 250 4.98 9.46 9.08
C THR A 250 4.57 10.92 8.95
N VAL A 251 3.63 11.18 8.05
CA VAL A 251 3.01 12.50 7.87
C VAL A 251 1.55 12.40 8.21
N GLN A 252 1.10 13.25 9.13
CA GLN A 252 -0.30 13.34 9.54
C GLN A 252 -0.78 14.79 9.52
N ALA A 253 -2.05 14.98 9.23
CA ALA A 253 -2.73 16.26 9.39
C ALA A 253 -4.21 16.03 9.77
N SER A 254 -4.81 17.01 10.40
CA SER A 254 -6.23 16.99 10.76
C SER A 254 -7.06 17.52 9.60
N CYS A 255 -8.16 16.84 9.26
CA CYS A 255 -9.12 17.31 8.25
C CYS A 255 -10.42 17.79 8.93
N PRO A 256 -10.63 19.10 9.11
CA PRO A 256 -11.83 19.64 9.79
C PRO A 256 -13.13 19.35 9.04
N ARG A 257 -13.05 19.08 7.73
CA ARG A 257 -14.20 18.72 6.89
C ARG A 257 -14.80 17.35 7.23
N ILE A 258 -14.06 16.51 7.95
CA ILE A 258 -14.51 15.21 8.40
C ILE A 258 -14.83 15.28 9.90
N LYS A 259 -15.95 14.67 10.30
CA LYS A 259 -16.48 14.70 11.67
C LYS A 259 -15.39 14.46 12.73
N GLY A 260 -15.29 15.39 13.68
CA GLY A 260 -14.37 15.29 14.81
C GLY A 260 -12.93 15.72 14.49
N GLY A 261 -12.68 16.36 13.34
CA GLY A 261 -11.32 16.75 12.94
C GLY A 261 -10.44 15.53 12.74
N LEU A 262 -10.88 14.60 11.88
CA LEU A 262 -10.21 13.31 11.69
C LEU A 262 -8.73 13.53 11.38
N ARG A 263 -7.85 12.88 12.17
CA ARG A 263 -6.42 12.85 11.89
C ARG A 263 -6.15 11.83 10.78
N VAL A 264 -5.65 12.33 9.66
CA VAL A 264 -5.39 11.57 8.43
C VAL A 264 -3.89 11.34 8.30
N GLN A 265 -3.49 10.10 8.04
CA GLN A 265 -2.12 9.77 7.66
C GLN A 265 -1.97 10.02 6.15
N ILE A 266 -1.23 11.07 5.79
CA ILE A 266 -1.00 11.47 4.40
C ILE A 266 0.10 10.59 3.79
N TYR A 267 1.20 10.41 4.51
CA TYR A 267 2.30 9.54 4.09
C TYR A 267 2.70 8.58 5.20
N SER A 268 3.09 7.38 4.79
CA SER A 268 3.87 6.44 5.56
C SER A 268 4.77 5.70 4.57
N PHE A 269 6.08 5.87 4.74
CA PHE A 269 7.10 5.21 3.93
C PHE A 269 8.36 5.03 4.76
N SER A 270 9.25 4.16 4.31
CA SER A 270 10.55 3.97 4.94
C SER A 270 11.69 4.13 3.96
N ILE A 271 12.88 4.40 4.48
CA ILE A 271 14.16 4.23 3.78
C ILE A 271 15.10 3.41 4.67
N PRO A 272 16.08 2.70 4.09
CA PRO A 272 17.17 2.13 4.89
C PRO A 272 17.91 3.25 5.62
N GLU A 273 18.10 3.09 6.94
CA GLU A 273 18.79 4.09 7.76
C GLU A 273 20.22 4.35 7.25
N SER A 274 20.86 3.33 6.69
CA SER A 274 22.19 3.43 6.07
C SER A 274 22.26 4.42 4.91
N LEU A 275 21.14 4.69 4.23
CA LEU A 275 21.06 5.59 3.08
C LEU A 275 20.49 6.98 3.45
N HIS A 276 20.21 7.24 4.72
CA HIS A 276 19.59 8.50 5.15
C HIS A 276 20.43 9.73 4.77
N THR A 277 21.75 9.66 4.97
CA THR A 277 22.67 10.76 4.61
C THR A 277 22.73 10.96 3.10
N GLU A 278 22.80 9.89 2.32
CA GLU A 278 22.86 9.95 0.85
C GLU A 278 21.57 10.50 0.23
N LEU A 279 20.43 10.23 0.86
CA LEU A 279 19.11 10.70 0.43
C LEU A 279 18.71 12.05 1.04
N GLY A 280 19.57 12.68 1.85
CA GLY A 280 19.25 13.88 2.64
C GLY A 280 18.66 15.01 1.80
N GLU A 281 19.33 15.40 0.71
CA GLU A 281 18.85 16.48 -0.17
C GLU A 281 17.48 16.16 -0.80
N VAL A 282 17.24 14.90 -1.16
CA VAL A 282 15.96 14.46 -1.75
C VAL A 282 14.83 14.49 -0.71
N LEU A 283 15.13 14.10 0.53
CA LEU A 283 14.19 14.13 1.65
C LEU A 283 13.85 15.57 2.05
N ASP A 284 14.85 16.45 2.12
CA ASP A 284 14.67 17.86 2.48
C ASP A 284 13.82 18.56 1.41
N ALA A 285 14.15 18.39 0.13
CA ALA A 285 13.37 18.94 -0.97
C ALA A 285 11.91 18.45 -0.94
N TRP A 286 11.70 17.14 -0.73
CA TRP A 286 10.34 16.59 -0.59
C TRP A 286 9.59 17.15 0.61
N CYS A 287 10.27 17.35 1.75
CA CYS A 287 9.68 17.91 2.96
C CYS A 287 9.26 19.37 2.74
N ASP A 288 10.08 20.16 2.05
CA ASP A 288 9.78 21.55 1.73
C ASP A 288 8.65 21.68 0.70
N GLU A 289 8.66 20.88 -0.36
CA GLU A 289 7.55 20.78 -1.32
C GLU A 289 6.21 20.45 -0.61
N LEU A 290 6.25 19.52 0.35
CA LEU A 290 5.06 19.16 1.14
C LEU A 290 4.58 20.32 2.03
N LYS A 291 5.49 21.05 2.70
CA LYS A 291 5.12 22.22 3.52
C LYS A 291 4.54 23.35 2.67
N GLU A 292 5.10 23.57 1.48
CA GLU A 292 4.58 24.54 0.52
C GLU A 292 3.19 24.15 0.05
N ALA A 293 3.00 22.90 -0.38
CA ALA A 293 1.69 22.37 -0.77
C ALA A 293 0.67 22.47 0.37
N PHE A 294 1.10 22.18 1.61
CA PHE A 294 0.26 22.32 2.79
C PHE A 294 -0.16 23.77 3.07
N SER A 295 0.74 24.72 2.85
CA SER A 295 0.45 26.15 3.03
C SER A 295 -0.45 26.73 1.93
N ALA A 296 -0.49 26.08 0.76
CA ALA A 296 -1.31 26.48 -0.38
C ALA A 296 -2.76 25.97 -0.34
N GLN A 297 -3.12 25.15 0.65
CA GLN A 297 -4.46 24.55 0.79
C GLN A 297 -5.11 24.90 2.14
N SER A 298 -6.42 24.68 2.27
CA SER A 298 -7.20 24.99 3.49
C SER A 298 -8.08 23.85 4.01
N ASP A 299 -7.98 22.66 3.39
CA ASP A 299 -8.72 21.46 3.76
C ASP A 299 -8.12 20.72 4.97
N PHE A 300 -6.83 20.92 5.23
CA PHE A 300 -6.06 20.29 6.31
C PHE A 300 -5.36 21.32 7.19
N VAL A 301 -5.28 21.00 8.49
CA VAL A 301 -4.62 21.78 9.54
C VAL A 301 -3.73 20.87 10.39
N ASP A 302 -2.89 21.45 11.25
CA ASP A 302 -2.03 20.72 12.20
C ASP A 302 -1.11 19.68 11.54
N LEU A 303 -0.34 20.09 10.53
CA LEU A 303 0.65 19.21 9.88
C LEU A 303 1.69 18.74 10.90
N CYS A 304 1.90 17.43 10.93
CA CYS A 304 2.92 16.78 11.74
C CYS A 304 3.74 15.83 10.84
N ILE A 305 5.04 16.06 10.81
CA ILE A 305 6.02 15.19 10.12
C ILE A 305 6.92 14.63 11.22
N SER A 306 6.98 13.30 11.32
CA SER A 306 7.85 12.61 12.26
C SER A 306 8.60 11.48 11.57
N SER A 307 9.73 11.08 12.16
CA SER A 307 10.46 9.89 11.73
C SER A 307 10.97 9.10 12.94
N GLU A 308 10.99 7.78 12.82
CA GLU A 308 11.58 6.87 13.80
C GLU A 308 12.36 5.76 13.12
N VAL A 309 13.31 5.15 13.82
CA VAL A 309 14.10 4.03 13.30
C VAL A 309 13.58 2.73 13.90
N VAL A 310 13.22 1.78 13.06
CA VAL A 310 12.69 0.46 13.45
C VAL A 310 13.45 -0.65 12.74
N SER A 311 13.50 -1.83 13.36
CA SER A 311 13.99 -3.06 12.73
C SER A 311 12.90 -4.12 12.83
N LEU A 312 12.47 -4.65 11.69
CA LEU A 312 11.40 -5.63 11.62
C LEU A 312 11.94 -6.98 11.13
N PRO A 313 11.42 -8.11 11.63
CA PRO A 313 11.88 -9.43 11.21
C PRO A 313 11.53 -9.74 9.75
N ALA A 314 10.49 -9.11 9.22
CA ALA A 314 10.08 -9.19 7.83
C ALA A 314 9.45 -7.87 7.39
N VAL A 315 9.67 -7.50 6.13
CA VAL A 315 9.13 -6.28 5.52
C VAL A 315 8.45 -6.68 4.21
N ALA A 316 7.17 -6.36 4.07
CA ALA A 316 6.42 -6.56 2.85
C ALA A 316 6.45 -5.28 1.99
N LEU A 317 6.48 -5.45 0.67
CA LEU A 317 6.55 -4.38 -0.33
C LEU A 317 5.28 -4.31 -1.17
#